data_AF-A0A9J6GGD7-F1
#
_entry.id   AF-A0A9J6GGD7-F1
#
_cell.length_a   1.000
_cell.length_b   1.000
_cell.length_c   1.000
_cell.angle_alpha   90.00
_cell.angle_beta   90.00
_cell.angle_gamma   90.00
#
_symmetry.space_group_name_H-M   'P 1'
#
loop_
_entity.id
_entity.type
_entity.pdbx_description
1 polymer ?
#
loop_
_entity_poly.entity_id
_entity_poly.type
_entity_poly.pdbx_seq_one_letter_code
_entity_poly.pdbx_strand_id
1 'polypeptide(L)'
;MLLDETEKIAKARLAAAEVFSQQISENAKNVRANKLQVAKKEEVQQCVQEVDKTKKLYFEEEHMAHEARDKAHDAEEKLKKKKGRIFQSITSLQKNSQKFSSRREACDIQSTKARNDYILALVAANAHQSRFYETDLPDILQITRQYSAECFLQENQVLGKPLKYDFDPCDNDQVRTICVEHHADICLGKEAKKWASAFMKDCRSLRDSNKELNRLLGQIAKGEKTMESSTGEQEDIEQKLEDIRNAIRKAEIAYTAACGAKRARFSDEKRGVEIDGRAVSVRRSMRIWAASGSRRKKSQSVAAQAKRGILAAIRNSCRVRDESL
;
A
#
# COMPACT_ATOMS: atom_id res chain seq x y z
N MET A 1 -30.73 -27.64 -20.41
CA MET A 1 -30.75 -27.66 -18.93
C MET A 1 -29.41 -27.28 -18.28
N LEU A 2 -28.27 -27.30 -19.02
CA LEU A 2 -26.97 -26.78 -18.54
C LEU A 2 -26.79 -25.26 -18.75
N LEU A 3 -27.34 -24.72 -19.84
CA LEU A 3 -27.37 -23.27 -20.12
C LEU A 3 -28.03 -22.49 -18.97
N ASP A 4 -29.16 -22.99 -18.46
CA ASP A 4 -29.88 -22.38 -17.33
C ASP A 4 -29.03 -22.34 -16.04
N GLU A 5 -28.18 -23.35 -15.82
CA GLU A 5 -27.32 -23.42 -14.65
C GLU A 5 -26.12 -22.46 -14.76
N THR A 6 -25.52 -22.34 -15.95
CA THR A 6 -24.50 -21.32 -16.22
C THR A 6 -25.06 -19.90 -16.13
N GLU A 7 -26.30 -19.67 -16.56
CA GLU A 7 -26.97 -18.38 -16.45
C GLU A 7 -27.28 -18.04 -14.99
N LYS A 8 -27.74 -19.01 -14.18
CA LYS A 8 -27.92 -18.83 -12.74
C LYS A 8 -26.62 -18.44 -12.03
N ILE A 9 -25.50 -19.10 -12.36
CA ILE A 9 -24.20 -18.76 -11.77
C ILE A 9 -23.77 -17.35 -12.20
N ALA A 10 -23.98 -16.96 -13.46
CA ALA A 10 -23.68 -15.61 -13.93
C ALA A 10 -24.51 -14.54 -13.20
N LYS A 11 -25.82 -14.78 -13.00
CA LYS A 11 -26.71 -13.91 -12.21
C LYS A 11 -26.28 -13.82 -10.75
N ALA A 12 -25.92 -14.94 -10.12
CA ALA A 12 -25.41 -14.97 -8.75
C ALA A 12 -24.11 -14.15 -8.60
N ARG A 13 -23.24 -14.15 -9.62
CA ARG A 13 -22.01 -13.34 -9.62
C ARG A 13 -22.26 -11.84 -9.80
N LEU A 14 -23.29 -11.45 -10.55
CA LEU A 14 -23.69 -10.05 -10.68
C LEU A 14 -24.33 -9.54 -9.38
N ALA A 15 -25.23 -10.32 -8.77
CA ALA A 15 -25.81 -9.98 -7.47
C ALA A 15 -24.74 -9.86 -6.37
N ALA A 16 -23.74 -10.76 -6.37
CA ALA A 16 -22.57 -10.64 -5.50
C ALA A 16 -21.85 -9.29 -5.65
N ALA A 17 -21.62 -8.85 -6.89
CA ALA A 17 -20.95 -7.58 -7.17
C ALA A 17 -21.76 -6.36 -6.67
N GLU A 18 -23.09 -6.42 -6.73
CA GLU A 18 -23.96 -5.38 -6.15
C GLU A 18 -23.89 -5.33 -4.62
N VAL A 19 -23.92 -6.49 -3.94
CA VAL A 19 -23.77 -6.58 -2.47
C VAL A 19 -22.42 -6.02 -2.00
N PHE A 20 -21.35 -6.25 -2.76
CA PHE A 20 -20.05 -5.64 -2.48
C PHE A 20 -20.09 -4.11 -2.48
N SER A 21 -20.70 -3.56 -3.53
CA SER A 21 -20.78 -2.11 -3.75
C SER A 21 -21.60 -1.43 -2.65
N GLN A 22 -22.72 -2.04 -2.25
CA GLN A 22 -23.68 -1.42 -1.32
C GLN A 22 -23.37 -1.66 0.16
N GLN A 23 -22.93 -2.87 0.54
CA GLN A 23 -22.86 -3.26 1.96
C GLN A 23 -21.43 -3.36 2.47
N ILE A 24 -20.56 -4.04 1.72
CA ILE A 24 -19.18 -4.33 2.15
C ILE A 24 -18.31 -3.07 2.04
N SER A 25 -18.49 -2.29 0.96
CA SER A 25 -17.81 -1.01 0.77
C SER A 25 -18.17 0.01 1.86
N GLU A 26 -19.46 0.12 2.23
CA GLU A 26 -19.92 1.05 3.27
C GLU A 26 -19.43 0.67 4.67
N ASN A 27 -19.51 -0.61 5.04
CA ASN A 27 -18.98 -1.08 6.32
C ASN A 27 -17.46 -0.83 6.44
N ALA A 28 -16.72 -1.00 5.35
CA ALA A 28 -15.30 -0.71 5.30
C ALA A 28 -15.00 0.79 5.47
N LYS A 29 -15.83 1.69 4.91
CA LYS A 29 -15.75 3.13 5.16
C LYS A 29 -15.96 3.46 6.63
N ASN A 30 -16.94 2.82 7.29
CA ASN A 30 -17.20 3.02 8.72
C ASN A 30 -16.02 2.57 9.60
N VAL A 31 -15.44 1.39 9.32
CA VAL A 31 -14.24 0.90 10.03
C VAL A 31 -13.05 1.84 9.84
N ARG A 32 -12.85 2.33 8.60
CA ARG A 32 -11.81 3.33 8.30
C ARG A 32 -12.02 4.62 9.07
N ALA A 33 -13.26 5.13 9.09
CA ALA A 33 -13.61 6.36 9.80
C ALA A 33 -13.34 6.23 11.30
N ASN A 34 -13.78 5.12 11.92
CA ASN A 34 -13.58 4.86 13.34
C ASN A 34 -12.08 4.74 13.70
N LYS A 35 -11.30 3.96 12.94
CA LYS A 35 -9.86 3.82 13.20
C LYS A 35 -9.11 5.14 13.02
N LEU A 36 -9.46 5.91 11.99
CA LEU A 36 -8.87 7.23 11.76
C LEU A 36 -9.22 8.20 12.88
N GLN A 37 -10.46 8.15 13.38
CA GLN A 37 -10.90 8.98 14.48
C GLN A 37 -10.13 8.64 15.77
N VAL A 38 -9.96 7.35 16.11
CA VAL A 38 -9.20 6.93 17.29
C VAL A 38 -7.74 7.38 17.20
N ALA A 39 -7.05 7.07 16.10
CA ALA A 39 -5.64 7.43 15.91
C ALA A 39 -5.40 8.95 15.95
N LYS A 40 -6.32 9.75 15.38
CA LYS A 40 -6.24 11.21 15.46
C LYS A 40 -6.51 11.75 16.87
N LYS A 41 -7.51 11.20 17.56
CA LYS A 41 -8.05 11.77 18.79
C LYS A 41 -7.18 11.45 20.01
N GLU A 42 -6.60 10.25 20.07
CA GLU A 42 -5.79 9.85 21.24
C GLU A 42 -4.35 10.39 21.15
N GLU A 43 -3.68 10.25 20.01
CA GLU A 43 -2.24 10.55 19.97
C GLU A 43 -1.93 11.96 19.45
N VAL A 44 -2.43 12.32 18.25
CA VAL A 44 -2.03 13.58 17.61
C VAL A 44 -2.68 14.79 18.30
N GLN A 45 -3.98 14.71 18.59
CA GLN A 45 -4.71 15.82 19.19
C GLN A 45 -4.23 16.15 20.61
N GLN A 46 -3.83 15.14 21.39
CA GLN A 46 -3.34 15.33 22.74
C GLN A 46 -1.96 16.01 22.75
N CYS A 47 -1.04 15.60 21.86
CA CYS A 47 0.27 16.24 21.74
C CYS A 47 0.16 17.71 21.30
N VAL A 48 -0.74 18.05 20.37
CA VAL A 48 -0.96 19.45 19.96
C VAL A 48 -1.43 20.31 21.13
N GLN A 49 -2.34 19.78 21.96
CA GLN A 49 -2.80 20.50 23.16
C GLN A 49 -1.66 20.72 24.17
N GLU A 50 -0.76 19.74 24.35
CA GLU A 50 0.41 19.89 25.22
C GLU A 50 1.42 20.91 24.68
N VAL A 51 1.63 20.96 23.36
CA VAL A 51 2.45 21.99 22.71
C VAL A 51 1.90 23.39 22.99
N ASP A 52 0.60 23.61 22.81
CA ASP A 52 -0.03 24.91 23.07
C ASP A 52 0.08 25.32 24.55
N LYS A 53 -0.15 24.37 25.45
CA LYS A 53 -0.05 24.59 26.89
C LYS A 53 1.37 24.96 27.32
N THR A 54 2.36 24.18 26.89
CA THR A 54 3.77 24.39 27.25
C THR A 54 4.34 25.65 26.60
N LYS A 55 3.92 25.97 25.37
CA LYS A 55 4.25 27.24 24.70
C LYS A 55 3.77 28.43 25.52
N LYS A 56 2.51 28.42 25.96
CA LYS A 56 1.95 29.52 26.75
C LYS A 56 2.74 29.74 28.05
N LEU A 57 3.02 28.66 28.78
CA LEU A 57 3.82 28.71 30.00
C LEU A 57 5.24 29.24 29.74
N TYR A 58 5.90 28.80 28.68
CA TYR A 58 7.21 29.31 28.31
C TYR A 58 7.19 30.83 28.07
N PHE A 59 6.18 31.34 27.35
CA PHE A 59 6.06 32.77 27.07
C PHE A 59 5.83 33.58 28.35
N GLU A 60 5.00 33.08 29.26
CA GLU A 60 4.74 33.70 30.57
C GLU A 60 6.01 33.74 31.44
N GLU A 61 6.73 32.62 31.55
CA GLU A 61 7.95 32.53 32.35
C GLU A 61 9.11 33.34 31.76
N GLU A 62 9.27 33.37 30.43
CA GLU A 62 10.29 34.20 29.77
C GLU A 62 10.00 35.69 29.95
N HIS A 63 8.73 36.10 29.89
CA HIS A 63 8.34 37.48 30.17
C HIS A 63 8.70 37.89 31.61
N MET A 64 8.41 37.03 32.59
CA MET A 64 8.79 37.27 33.98
C MET A 64 10.32 37.30 34.17
N ALA A 65 11.06 36.42 33.50
CA ALA A 65 12.52 36.42 33.52
C ALA A 65 13.10 37.71 32.93
N HIS A 66 12.55 38.20 31.81
CA HIS A 66 12.95 39.48 31.21
C HIS A 66 12.76 40.64 32.20
N GLU A 67 11.59 40.77 32.80
CA GLU A 67 11.36 41.83 33.79
C GLU A 67 12.30 41.73 35.01
N ALA A 68 12.63 40.51 35.44
CA ALA A 68 13.54 40.30 36.55
C ALA A 68 14.99 40.70 36.19
N ARG A 69 15.41 40.47 34.94
CA ARG A 69 16.71 40.92 34.41
C ARG A 69 16.80 42.44 34.39
N ASP A 70 15.77 43.14 33.91
CA ASP A 70 15.73 44.61 33.88
C ASP A 70 15.82 45.20 35.30
N LYS A 71 15.01 44.68 36.24
CA LYS A 71 15.03 45.13 37.65
C LYS A 71 16.36 44.85 38.34
N ALA A 72 17.01 43.72 38.05
CA ALA A 72 18.33 43.38 38.58
C ALA A 72 19.41 44.31 38.01
N HIS A 73 19.39 44.57 36.70
CA HIS A 73 20.30 45.49 36.03
C HIS A 73 20.19 46.90 36.62
N ASP A 74 18.97 47.43 36.78
CA ASP A 74 18.72 48.74 37.39
C ASP A 74 19.22 48.85 38.84
N ALA A 75 19.04 47.78 39.63
CA ALA A 75 19.51 47.75 41.01
C ALA A 75 21.05 47.73 41.08
N GLU A 76 21.69 47.00 40.17
CA GLU A 76 23.15 46.91 40.07
C GLU A 76 23.77 48.23 39.58
N GLU A 77 23.15 48.90 38.61
CA GLU A 77 23.52 50.25 38.13
C GLU A 77 23.46 51.29 39.26
N LYS A 78 22.38 51.30 40.06
CA LYS A 78 22.22 52.19 41.22
C LYS A 78 23.31 51.97 42.26
N LEU A 79 23.68 50.71 42.50
CA LEU A 79 24.77 50.35 43.40
C LEU A 79 26.13 50.83 42.86
N LYS A 80 26.43 50.57 41.58
CA LYS A 80 27.69 51.00 40.91
C LYS A 80 27.87 52.51 40.94
N LYS A 81 26.80 53.27 40.63
CA LYS A 81 26.81 54.73 40.64
C LYS A 81 26.70 55.33 42.05
N LYS A 82 26.56 54.50 43.09
CA LYS A 82 26.23 54.90 44.47
C LYS A 82 25.04 55.87 44.55
N LYS A 83 24.11 55.79 43.57
CA LYS A 83 22.92 56.65 43.45
C LYS A 83 21.74 55.99 44.17
N GLY A 84 21.64 56.22 45.47
CA GLY A 84 20.46 55.90 46.28
C GLY A 84 19.52 57.10 46.45
N ARG A 85 18.33 56.89 47.04
CA ARG A 85 17.54 58.02 47.55
C ARG A 85 18.35 58.75 48.64
N ILE A 86 18.10 60.05 48.82
CA ILE A 86 18.60 60.79 49.98
C ILE A 86 18.17 59.96 51.22
N PHE A 87 19.11 59.60 52.10
CA PHE A 87 18.99 58.66 53.24
C PHE A 87 19.19 57.15 52.98
N GLN A 88 19.59 56.70 51.78
CA GLN A 88 19.82 55.27 51.50
C GLN A 88 21.30 54.88 51.60
N SER A 89 21.66 53.94 52.49
CA SER A 89 23.05 53.53 52.75
C SER A 89 23.61 52.56 51.69
N ILE A 90 24.94 52.51 51.53
CA ILE A 90 25.61 51.55 50.64
C ILE A 90 25.24 50.10 50.98
N THR A 91 25.20 49.75 52.26
CA THR A 91 24.78 48.42 52.73
C THR A 91 23.34 48.08 52.31
N SER A 92 22.44 49.06 52.32
CA SER A 92 21.05 48.87 51.87
C SER A 92 20.97 48.64 50.36
N LEU A 93 21.79 49.33 49.56
CA LEU A 93 21.90 49.12 48.11
C LEU A 93 22.48 47.73 47.79
N GLN A 94 23.49 47.27 48.54
CA GLN A 94 24.06 45.92 48.38
C GLN A 94 23.00 44.83 48.63
N LYS A 95 22.27 44.90 49.75
CA LYS A 95 21.18 43.96 50.05
C LYS A 95 20.10 43.97 48.96
N ASN A 96 19.75 45.14 48.44
CA ASN A 96 18.74 45.27 47.40
C ASN A 96 19.21 44.67 46.06
N SER A 97 20.44 44.96 45.64
CA SER A 97 21.06 44.36 44.45
C SER A 97 21.11 42.84 44.55
N GLN A 98 21.53 42.31 45.71
CA GLN A 98 21.58 40.86 45.94
C GLN A 98 20.18 40.22 45.89
N LYS A 99 19.16 40.86 46.47
CA LYS A 99 17.77 40.37 46.40
C LYS A 99 17.26 40.27 44.97
N PHE A 100 17.49 41.30 44.14
CA PHE A 100 17.07 41.27 42.74
C PHE A 100 17.90 40.28 41.91
N SER A 101 19.19 40.11 42.21
CA SER A 101 20.04 39.09 41.59
C SER A 101 19.53 37.67 41.85
N SER A 102 19.20 37.32 43.10
CA SER A 102 18.62 36.00 43.42
C SER A 102 17.25 35.78 42.77
N ARG A 103 16.42 36.84 42.68
CA ARG A 103 15.13 36.76 41.98
C ARG A 103 15.31 36.53 40.48
N ARG A 104 16.29 37.21 39.85
CA ARG A 104 16.64 37.00 38.43
C ARG A 104 17.00 35.54 38.18
N GLU A 105 17.90 34.98 38.99
CA GLU A 105 18.35 33.60 38.85
C GLU A 105 17.18 32.60 38.99
N ALA A 106 16.28 32.80 39.96
CA ALA A 106 15.10 31.96 40.12
C ALA A 106 14.18 32.01 38.89
N CYS A 107 13.93 33.20 38.32
CA CYS A 107 13.12 33.34 37.11
C CYS A 107 13.81 32.76 35.87
N ASP A 108 15.14 32.91 35.73
CA ASP A 108 15.91 32.32 34.62
C ASP A 108 15.85 30.78 34.63
N ILE A 109 15.88 30.16 35.81
CA ILE A 109 15.71 28.72 35.98
C ILE A 109 14.31 28.28 35.52
N GLN A 110 13.26 28.99 35.92
CA GLN A 110 11.87 28.64 35.54
C GLN A 110 11.64 28.83 34.03
N SER A 111 12.11 29.94 33.45
CA SER A 111 12.07 30.16 31.99
C SER A 111 12.78 29.04 31.23
N THR A 112 13.98 28.65 31.69
CA THR A 112 14.75 27.57 31.04
C THR A 112 14.03 26.23 31.14
N LYS A 113 13.45 25.91 32.30
CA LYS A 113 12.63 24.72 32.47
C LYS A 113 11.43 24.72 31.52
N ALA A 114 10.66 25.80 31.49
CA ALA A 114 9.47 25.92 30.63
C ALA A 114 9.84 25.83 29.14
N ARG A 115 10.99 26.40 28.73
CA ARG A 115 11.53 26.28 27.37
C ARG A 115 11.85 24.82 27.03
N ASN A 116 12.51 24.10 27.93
CA ASN A 116 12.84 22.69 27.72
C ASN A 116 11.58 21.83 27.61
N ASP A 117 10.59 22.06 28.49
CA ASP A 117 9.30 21.35 28.45
C ASP A 117 8.57 21.60 27.10
N TYR A 118 8.60 22.85 26.60
CA TYR A 118 8.03 23.18 25.29
C TYR A 118 8.77 22.51 24.12
N ILE A 119 10.11 22.49 24.15
CA ILE A 119 10.91 21.81 23.12
C ILE A 119 10.61 20.31 23.11
N LEU A 120 10.52 19.67 24.27
CA LEU A 120 10.18 18.25 24.38
C LEU A 120 8.78 17.96 23.84
N ALA A 121 7.79 18.80 24.15
CA ALA A 121 6.43 18.68 23.61
C ALA A 121 6.41 18.81 22.08
N LEU A 122 7.20 19.73 21.50
CA LEU A 122 7.34 19.86 20.05
C LEU A 122 7.94 18.61 19.40
N VAL A 123 9.00 18.05 19.99
CA VAL A 123 9.63 16.83 19.49
C VAL A 123 8.65 15.66 19.53
N ALA A 124 7.93 15.50 20.63
CA ALA A 124 6.90 14.47 20.76
C ALA A 124 5.79 14.64 19.71
N ALA A 125 5.24 15.85 19.56
CA ALA A 125 4.19 16.13 18.58
C ALA A 125 4.63 15.83 17.14
N ASN A 126 5.86 16.24 16.78
CA ASN A 126 6.42 15.94 15.46
C ASN A 126 6.60 14.43 15.24
N ALA A 127 7.07 13.69 16.24
CA ALA A 127 7.22 12.24 16.16
C ALA A 127 5.86 11.53 15.96
N HIS A 128 4.83 11.94 16.71
CA HIS A 128 3.47 11.42 16.53
C HIS A 128 2.91 11.76 15.15
N GLN A 129 3.15 12.98 14.66
CA GLN A 129 2.69 13.39 13.33
C GLN A 129 3.37 12.55 12.24
N SER A 130 4.69 12.39 12.29
CA SER A 130 5.43 11.52 11.35
C SER A 130 4.90 10.08 11.39
N ARG A 131 4.78 9.48 12.58
CA ARG A 131 4.24 8.11 12.72
C ARG A 131 2.83 7.99 12.13
N PHE A 132 1.96 8.95 12.41
CA PHE A 132 0.59 8.94 11.92
C PHE A 132 0.52 8.96 10.40
N TYR A 133 1.30 9.82 9.74
CA TYR A 133 1.27 9.95 8.28
C TYR A 133 2.06 8.88 7.54
N GLU A 134 3.20 8.43 8.10
CA GLU A 134 4.10 7.49 7.44
C GLU A 134 3.75 6.03 7.73
N THR A 135 3.06 5.75 8.84
CA THR A 135 2.74 4.37 9.28
C THR A 135 1.23 4.17 9.44
N ASP A 136 0.59 4.87 10.39
CA ASP A 136 -0.76 4.52 10.82
C ASP A 136 -1.79 4.75 9.69
N LEU A 137 -1.68 5.87 8.96
CA LEU A 137 -2.58 6.19 7.87
C LEU A 137 -2.48 5.17 6.71
N PRO A 138 -1.29 4.86 6.15
CA PRO A 138 -1.14 3.77 5.19
C PRO A 138 -1.70 2.43 5.66
N ASP A 139 -1.41 2.04 6.91
CA ASP A 139 -1.87 0.76 7.48
C ASP A 139 -3.40 0.71 7.59
N ILE A 140 -4.03 1.79 8.06
CA ILE A 140 -5.50 1.90 8.13
C ILE A 140 -6.10 1.73 6.73
N LEU A 141 -5.53 2.36 5.71
CA LEU A 141 -6.01 2.26 4.33
C LEU A 141 -5.86 0.84 3.76
N GLN A 142 -4.73 0.19 4.01
CA GLN A 142 -4.46 -1.15 3.52
C GLN A 142 -5.33 -2.21 4.20
N ILE A 143 -5.47 -2.14 5.53
CA ILE A 143 -6.29 -3.06 6.32
C ILE A 143 -7.75 -2.99 5.84
N THR A 144 -8.27 -1.79 5.62
CA THR A 144 -9.64 -1.62 5.12
C THR A 144 -9.81 -2.26 3.74
N ARG A 145 -8.90 -2.03 2.80
CA ARG A 145 -8.96 -2.62 1.45
C ARG A 145 -8.91 -4.14 1.49
N GLN A 146 -8.04 -4.70 2.32
CA GLN A 146 -7.88 -6.14 2.44
C GLN A 146 -9.09 -6.79 3.11
N TYR A 147 -9.59 -6.20 4.20
CA TYR A 147 -10.80 -6.62 4.88
C TYR A 147 -12.02 -6.63 3.93
N SER A 148 -12.23 -5.56 3.14
CA SER A 148 -13.30 -5.52 2.14
C SER A 148 -13.20 -6.66 1.14
N ALA A 149 -11.99 -6.96 0.65
CA ALA A 149 -11.78 -8.04 -0.31
C ALA A 149 -12.03 -9.44 0.31
N GLU A 150 -11.63 -9.63 1.57
CA GLU A 150 -11.81 -10.89 2.29
C GLU A 150 -13.28 -11.16 2.61
N CYS A 151 -14.01 -10.18 3.17
CA CYS A 151 -15.46 -10.30 3.39
C CYS A 151 -16.20 -10.60 2.08
N PHE A 152 -15.84 -9.89 1.01
CA PHE A 152 -16.44 -10.10 -0.30
C PHE A 152 -16.29 -11.53 -0.81
N LEU A 153 -15.07 -12.08 -0.73
CA LEU A 153 -14.80 -13.44 -1.22
C LEU A 153 -15.40 -14.52 -0.31
N GLN A 154 -15.51 -14.25 1.00
CA GLN A 154 -16.15 -15.16 1.96
C GLN A 154 -17.66 -15.27 1.73
N GLU A 155 -18.33 -14.13 1.51
CA GLU A 155 -19.77 -14.08 1.23
C GLU A 155 -20.10 -14.57 -0.19
N ASN A 156 -19.17 -14.41 -1.13
CA ASN A 156 -19.37 -14.73 -2.55
C ASN A 156 -18.41 -15.82 -3.04
N GLN A 157 -18.47 -17.00 -2.40
CA GLN A 157 -17.60 -18.14 -2.74
C GLN A 157 -17.64 -18.55 -4.22
N VAL A 158 -18.73 -18.23 -4.92
CA VAL A 158 -18.89 -18.44 -6.37
C VAL A 158 -17.88 -17.68 -7.23
N LEU A 159 -17.34 -16.55 -6.72
CA LEU A 159 -16.30 -15.76 -7.37
C LEU A 159 -14.90 -16.33 -7.13
N GLY A 160 -14.72 -17.07 -6.03
CA GLY A 160 -13.44 -17.71 -5.68
C GLY A 160 -13.17 -19.03 -6.42
N LYS A 161 -14.17 -19.59 -7.12
CA LYS A 161 -14.06 -20.87 -7.82
C LYS A 161 -14.06 -20.66 -9.34
N PRO A 162 -13.09 -21.22 -10.09
CA PRO A 162 -13.08 -21.14 -11.54
C PRO A 162 -14.28 -21.92 -12.10
N LEU A 163 -15.04 -21.27 -12.98
CA LEU A 163 -16.03 -21.95 -13.81
C LEU A 163 -15.31 -22.71 -14.90
N LYS A 164 -15.64 -24.00 -15.03
CA LYS A 164 -15.21 -24.81 -16.16
C LYS A 164 -16.39 -24.92 -17.12
N TYR A 165 -16.20 -24.47 -18.35
CA TYR A 165 -17.17 -24.68 -19.41
C TYR A 165 -16.89 -26.04 -20.05
N ASP A 166 -17.92 -26.87 -20.13
CA ASP A 166 -17.87 -28.14 -20.84
C ASP A 166 -18.58 -27.98 -22.21
N PHE A 167 -18.14 -28.77 -23.19
CA PHE A 167 -18.74 -28.78 -24.52
C PHE A 167 -20.11 -29.45 -24.47
N ASP A 168 -21.14 -28.76 -24.97
CA ASP A 168 -22.53 -29.23 -25.00
C ASP A 168 -22.91 -29.58 -26.46
N PRO A 169 -22.96 -30.88 -26.83
CA PRO A 169 -23.23 -31.29 -28.20
C PRO A 169 -24.71 -31.05 -28.59
N CYS A 170 -24.94 -30.55 -29.80
CA CYS A 170 -26.29 -30.38 -30.35
C CYS A 170 -26.82 -31.70 -30.93
N ASP A 171 -28.12 -31.97 -30.82
CA ASP A 171 -28.83 -33.07 -31.50
C ASP A 171 -28.14 -34.44 -31.42
N ASN A 172 -27.62 -34.80 -30.23
CA ASN A 172 -26.88 -36.04 -29.98
C ASN A 172 -25.59 -36.21 -30.79
N ASP A 173 -24.94 -35.11 -31.18
CA ASP A 173 -23.61 -35.16 -31.79
C ASP A 173 -22.63 -35.92 -30.88
N GLN A 174 -22.03 -36.96 -31.45
CA GLN A 174 -21.10 -37.85 -30.75
C GLN A 174 -19.66 -37.32 -30.78
N VAL A 175 -19.37 -36.31 -31.61
CA VAL A 175 -18.05 -35.70 -31.74
C VAL A 175 -17.79 -34.78 -30.54
N ARG A 176 -16.90 -35.21 -29.63
CA ARG A 176 -16.53 -34.46 -28.42
C ARG A 176 -15.08 -33.96 -28.42
N THR A 177 -14.37 -34.23 -29.51
CA THR A 177 -12.95 -33.97 -29.69
C THR A 177 -12.71 -33.28 -31.02
N ILE A 178 -11.50 -32.75 -31.23
CA ILE A 178 -11.17 -32.07 -32.48
C ILE A 178 -11.21 -33.11 -33.61
N CYS A 179 -12.10 -32.90 -34.58
CA CYS A 179 -12.28 -33.79 -35.72
C CYS A 179 -11.55 -33.25 -36.95
N VAL A 180 -10.82 -34.13 -37.65
CA VAL A 180 -10.09 -33.81 -38.89
C VAL A 180 -10.81 -34.32 -40.14
N GLU A 181 -11.93 -35.02 -39.97
CA GLU A 181 -12.76 -35.54 -41.07
C GLU A 181 -13.35 -34.40 -41.92
N HIS A 182 -13.92 -34.75 -43.08
CA HIS A 182 -14.56 -33.78 -43.99
C HIS A 182 -13.62 -32.64 -44.44
N HIS A 183 -12.33 -32.92 -44.58
CA HIS A 183 -11.28 -31.94 -44.90
C HIS A 183 -11.16 -30.79 -43.88
N ALA A 184 -11.60 -31.01 -42.63
CA ALA A 184 -11.45 -30.04 -41.55
C ALA A 184 -9.99 -29.78 -41.20
N ASP A 185 -9.07 -30.70 -41.51
CA ASP A 185 -7.62 -30.58 -41.37
C ASP A 185 -7.06 -29.31 -42.05
N ILE A 186 -7.59 -28.92 -43.21
CA ILE A 186 -7.17 -27.71 -43.93
C ILE A 186 -7.52 -26.45 -43.13
N CYS A 187 -8.76 -26.35 -42.65
CA CYS A 187 -9.25 -25.25 -41.82
C CYS A 187 -8.51 -25.21 -40.47
N LEU A 188 -8.33 -26.38 -39.87
CA LEU A 188 -7.54 -26.56 -38.66
C LEU A 188 -6.10 -26.12 -38.88
N GLY A 189 -5.44 -26.44 -39.99
CA GLY A 189 -4.07 -26.02 -40.29
C GLY A 189 -3.92 -24.50 -40.36
N LYS A 190 -4.88 -23.80 -40.98
CA LYS A 190 -4.91 -22.33 -41.03
C LYS A 190 -5.08 -21.73 -39.63
N GLU A 191 -6.02 -22.24 -38.84
CA GLU A 191 -6.29 -21.74 -37.51
C GLU A 191 -5.12 -22.02 -36.55
N ALA A 192 -4.43 -23.15 -36.69
CA ALA A 192 -3.21 -23.45 -35.91
C ALA A 192 -2.09 -22.45 -36.19
N LYS A 193 -1.87 -22.06 -37.44
CA LYS A 193 -0.88 -21.04 -37.82
C LYS A 193 -1.22 -19.67 -37.21
N LYS A 194 -2.50 -19.33 -37.16
CA LYS A 194 -3.01 -18.11 -36.51
C LYS A 194 -2.74 -18.11 -35.01
N TRP A 195 -3.11 -19.17 -34.30
CA TRP A 195 -2.83 -19.31 -32.85
C TRP A 195 -1.34 -19.38 -32.52
N ALA A 196 -0.53 -20.03 -33.36
CA ALA A 196 0.93 -20.06 -33.21
C ALA A 196 1.53 -18.65 -33.36
N SER A 197 1.06 -17.88 -34.33
CA SER A 197 1.48 -16.49 -34.55
C SER A 197 1.06 -15.58 -33.40
N ALA A 198 -0.18 -15.73 -32.91
CA ALA A 198 -0.69 -15.03 -31.74
C ALA A 198 0.14 -15.35 -30.48
N PHE A 199 0.40 -16.63 -30.20
CA PHE A 199 1.25 -17.07 -29.10
C PHE A 199 2.64 -16.42 -29.14
N MET A 200 3.29 -16.39 -30.30
CA MET A 200 4.61 -15.77 -30.45
C MET A 200 4.56 -14.24 -30.25
N LYS A 201 3.47 -13.58 -30.68
CA LYS A 201 3.24 -12.15 -30.45
C LYS A 201 3.06 -11.86 -28.96
N ASP A 202 2.23 -12.64 -28.27
CA ASP A 202 1.96 -12.46 -26.84
C ASP A 202 3.19 -12.76 -25.98
N CYS A 203 4.03 -13.74 -26.39
CA CYS A 203 5.32 -13.98 -25.75
C CYS A 203 6.27 -12.78 -25.83
N ARG A 204 6.29 -12.08 -26.96
CA ARG A 204 7.10 -10.86 -27.14
C ARG A 204 6.53 -9.74 -26.29
N SER A 205 5.22 -9.48 -26.41
CA SER A 205 4.54 -8.46 -25.61
C SER A 205 4.78 -8.65 -24.11
N LEU A 206 4.62 -9.87 -23.59
CA LEU A 206 4.89 -10.18 -22.18
C LEU A 206 6.35 -9.88 -21.80
N ARG A 207 7.30 -10.26 -22.65
CA ARG A 207 8.73 -10.04 -22.40
C ARG A 207 9.06 -8.56 -22.37
N ASP A 208 8.56 -7.81 -23.34
CA ASP A 208 8.87 -6.39 -23.52
C ASP A 208 8.20 -5.57 -22.42
N SER A 209 6.94 -5.85 -22.07
CA SER A 209 6.26 -5.22 -20.93
C SER A 209 6.94 -5.54 -19.59
N ASN A 210 7.45 -6.75 -19.38
CA ASN A 210 8.19 -7.07 -18.15
C ASN A 210 9.57 -6.38 -18.11
N LYS A 211 10.25 -6.19 -19.25
CA LYS A 211 11.49 -5.41 -19.30
C LYS A 211 11.23 -3.96 -18.93
N GLU A 212 10.17 -3.38 -19.49
CA GLU A 212 9.79 -2.00 -19.21
C GLU A 212 9.36 -1.81 -17.76
N LEU A 213 8.61 -2.75 -17.18
CA LEU A 213 8.29 -2.75 -15.75
C LEU A 213 9.57 -2.71 -14.89
N ASN A 214 10.55 -3.56 -15.19
CA ASN A 214 11.82 -3.57 -14.45
C ASN A 214 12.62 -2.27 -14.62
N ARG A 215 12.55 -1.63 -15.79
CA ARG A 215 13.16 -0.32 -16.05
C ARG A 215 12.56 0.75 -15.14
N LEU A 216 11.23 0.86 -15.11
CA LEU A 216 10.52 1.83 -14.27
C LEU A 216 10.75 1.60 -12.77
N LEU A 217 10.72 0.33 -12.32
CA LEU A 217 11.05 0.00 -10.93
C LEU A 217 12.48 0.42 -10.55
N GLY A 218 13.42 0.33 -11.49
CA GLY A 218 14.79 0.83 -11.31
C GLY A 218 14.89 2.36 -11.22
N GLN A 219 14.01 3.10 -11.91
CA GLN A 219 13.94 4.57 -11.81
C GLN A 219 13.34 5.02 -10.48
N ILE A 220 12.26 4.36 -10.04
CA ILE A 220 11.66 4.59 -8.72
C ILE A 220 12.68 4.36 -7.61
N ALA A 221 13.48 3.29 -7.70
CA ALA A 221 14.54 2.99 -6.72
C ALA A 221 15.63 4.07 -6.65
N LYS A 222 15.79 4.89 -7.70
CA LYS A 222 16.70 6.05 -7.74
C LYS A 222 16.04 7.35 -7.29
N GLY A 223 14.77 7.33 -6.91
CA GLY A 223 14.01 8.49 -6.45
C GLY A 223 13.40 9.35 -7.57
N GLU A 224 13.42 8.87 -8.81
CA GLU A 224 12.77 9.54 -9.94
C GLU A 224 11.24 9.40 -9.83
N LYS A 225 10.52 10.51 -9.98
CA LYS A 225 9.03 10.55 -9.90
C LYS A 225 8.36 10.81 -11.25
N THR A 226 9.09 11.31 -12.24
CA THR A 226 8.57 11.65 -13.58
C THR A 226 9.50 11.10 -14.66
N MET A 227 8.93 10.65 -15.78
CA MET A 227 9.68 10.21 -16.96
C MET A 227 9.31 11.06 -18.19
N GLU A 228 10.28 11.27 -19.08
CA GLU A 228 9.99 11.80 -20.41
C GLU A 228 9.41 10.68 -21.29
N SER A 229 8.22 10.93 -21.83
CA SER A 229 7.59 10.09 -22.83
C SER A 229 8.32 10.20 -24.17
N SER A 230 8.05 9.25 -25.07
CA SER A 230 8.55 9.28 -26.46
C SER A 230 8.10 10.53 -27.25
N THR A 231 7.11 11.25 -26.74
CA THR A 231 6.57 12.51 -27.29
C THR A 231 7.14 13.76 -26.61
N GLY A 232 8.05 13.62 -25.64
CA GLY A 232 8.62 14.73 -24.87
C GLY A 232 7.73 15.24 -23.72
N GLU A 233 6.58 14.60 -23.47
CA GLU A 233 5.70 14.92 -22.34
C GLU A 233 6.19 14.27 -21.05
N GLN A 234 6.09 14.98 -19.92
CA GLN A 234 6.35 14.39 -18.61
C GLN A 234 5.18 13.50 -18.20
N GLU A 235 5.43 12.19 -18.11
CA GLU A 235 4.49 11.20 -17.60
C GLU A 235 4.82 10.87 -16.13
N ASP A 236 3.78 10.74 -15.31
CA ASP A 236 3.90 10.21 -13.96
C ASP A 236 4.29 8.73 -14.01
N ILE A 237 5.39 8.39 -13.33
CA ILE A 237 5.95 7.04 -13.33
C ILE A 237 4.97 6.07 -12.68
N GLU A 238 4.19 6.50 -11.68
CA GLU A 238 3.25 5.65 -10.97
C GLU A 238 2.06 5.25 -11.86
N GLN A 239 1.49 6.22 -12.59
CA GLN A 239 0.46 5.95 -13.60
C GLN A 239 0.95 5.02 -14.72
N LYS A 240 2.14 5.26 -15.27
CA LYS A 240 2.71 4.43 -16.34
C LYS A 240 2.95 2.99 -15.89
N LEU A 241 3.36 2.83 -14.64
CA LEU A 241 3.62 1.53 -14.05
C LEU A 241 2.32 0.72 -13.87
N GLU A 242 1.20 1.38 -13.55
CA GLU A 242 -0.11 0.75 -13.53
C GLU A 242 -0.60 0.34 -14.93
N ASP A 243 -0.34 1.16 -15.96
CA ASP A 243 -0.64 0.81 -17.34
C ASP A 243 0.13 -0.42 -17.83
N ILE A 244 1.43 -0.50 -17.49
CA ILE A 244 2.28 -1.66 -17.83
C ILE A 244 1.84 -2.90 -17.06
N ARG A 245 1.47 -2.79 -15.78
CA ARG A 245 0.89 -3.91 -15.02
C ARG A 245 -0.39 -4.42 -15.67
N ASN A 246 -1.26 -3.51 -16.12
CA ASN A 246 -2.47 -3.87 -16.85
C ASN A 246 -2.18 -4.51 -18.21
N ALA A 247 -1.17 -4.03 -18.93
CA ALA A 247 -0.70 -4.64 -20.17
C ALA A 247 -0.17 -6.05 -19.95
N ILE A 248 0.64 -6.27 -18.91
CA ILE A 248 1.14 -7.59 -18.52
C ILE A 248 -0.02 -8.53 -18.19
N ARG A 249 -0.98 -8.08 -17.37
CA ARG A 249 -2.16 -8.88 -17.01
C ARG A 249 -2.95 -9.32 -18.25
N LYS A 250 -3.22 -8.41 -19.18
CA LYS A 250 -3.91 -8.72 -20.45
C LYS A 250 -3.09 -9.71 -21.30
N ALA A 251 -1.78 -9.51 -21.41
CA ALA A 251 -0.88 -10.40 -22.15
C ALA A 251 -0.78 -11.80 -21.53
N GLU A 252 -0.78 -11.93 -20.19
CA GLU A 252 -0.77 -13.21 -19.49
C GLU A 252 -2.06 -14.02 -19.73
N ILE A 253 -3.22 -13.34 -19.77
CA ILE A 253 -4.50 -13.96 -20.11
C ILE A 253 -4.50 -14.46 -21.56
N ALA A 254 -4.11 -13.59 -22.51
CA ALA A 254 -4.04 -13.94 -23.92
C ALA A 254 -3.07 -15.10 -24.18
N TYR A 255 -1.88 -15.05 -23.56
CA TYR A 255 -0.90 -16.13 -23.60
C TYR A 255 -1.45 -17.46 -23.09
N THR A 256 -2.15 -17.44 -21.95
CA THR A 256 -2.71 -18.65 -21.34
C THR A 256 -3.82 -19.25 -22.21
N ALA A 257 -4.68 -18.40 -22.80
CA ALA A 257 -5.69 -18.82 -23.75
C ALA A 257 -5.06 -19.44 -25.02
N ALA A 258 -4.06 -18.78 -25.60
CA ALA A 258 -3.33 -19.30 -26.77
C ALA A 258 -2.60 -20.62 -26.48
N CYS A 259 -2.04 -20.78 -25.27
CA CYS A 259 -1.47 -22.04 -24.80
C CYS A 259 -2.52 -23.15 -24.68
N GLY A 260 -3.70 -22.84 -24.13
CA GLY A 260 -4.81 -23.77 -23.98
C GLY A 260 -5.28 -24.30 -25.34
N ALA A 261 -5.57 -23.39 -26.27
CA ALA A 261 -5.97 -23.73 -27.64
C ALA A 261 -4.93 -24.62 -28.35
N LYS A 262 -3.63 -24.33 -28.12
CA LYS A 262 -2.53 -25.14 -28.66
C LYS A 262 -2.44 -26.52 -28.03
N ARG A 263 -2.63 -26.65 -26.71
CA ARG A 263 -2.57 -27.94 -26.01
C ARG A 263 -3.71 -28.87 -26.42
N ALA A 264 -4.91 -28.32 -26.64
CA ALA A 264 -6.06 -29.09 -27.12
C ALA A 264 -5.78 -29.78 -28.46
N ARG A 265 -5.03 -29.13 -29.37
CA ARG A 265 -4.59 -29.72 -30.66
C ARG A 265 -3.58 -30.86 -30.51
N PHE A 266 -2.50 -30.65 -29.76
CA PHE A 266 -1.41 -31.64 -29.65
C PHE A 266 -1.81 -32.91 -28.88
N SER A 267 -2.89 -32.88 -28.11
CA SER A 267 -3.40 -34.06 -27.42
C SER A 267 -4.01 -35.08 -28.39
N ASP A 268 -4.48 -34.66 -29.58
CA ASP A 268 -4.99 -35.54 -30.65
C ASP A 268 -3.91 -35.95 -31.66
N GLU A 269 -2.88 -35.12 -31.90
CA GLU A 269 -1.77 -35.40 -32.83
C GLU A 269 -0.92 -36.62 -32.43
N LYS A 270 -1.00 -37.07 -31.17
CA LYS A 270 -0.39 -38.34 -30.73
C LYS A 270 -1.07 -39.61 -31.28
N ARG A 271 -2.17 -39.49 -32.03
CA ARG A 271 -2.86 -40.62 -32.68
C ARG A 271 -2.61 -40.73 -34.19
N GLY A 272 -1.82 -39.86 -34.81
CA GLY A 272 -1.44 -40.05 -36.20
C GLY A 272 -0.57 -38.94 -36.78
N VAL A 273 0.54 -39.37 -37.40
CA VAL A 273 1.39 -38.66 -38.37
C VAL A 273 2.43 -37.68 -37.80
N GLU A 274 3.69 -37.98 -38.13
CA GLU A 274 4.91 -37.18 -37.97
C GLU A 274 4.94 -36.10 -39.09
N ILE A 275 5.31 -34.83 -38.90
CA ILE A 275 6.65 -34.22 -39.08
C ILE A 275 6.49 -32.67 -39.04
N ASP A 276 7.45 -31.90 -38.46
CA ASP A 276 8.16 -30.74 -39.08
C ASP A 276 8.94 -29.88 -38.04
N GLY A 277 10.14 -29.43 -38.43
CA GLY A 277 11.19 -28.83 -37.59
C GLY A 277 10.82 -27.53 -36.86
N ARG A 278 9.74 -26.83 -37.26
CA ARG A 278 9.20 -25.69 -36.50
C ARG A 278 8.63 -26.10 -35.13
N ALA A 279 8.16 -27.34 -34.98
CA ALA A 279 7.66 -27.87 -33.71
C ALA A 279 8.78 -28.04 -32.66
N VAL A 280 10.04 -28.18 -33.09
CA VAL A 280 11.20 -28.36 -32.18
C VAL A 280 11.62 -27.04 -31.52
N SER A 281 11.69 -25.95 -32.28
CA SER A 281 11.99 -24.59 -31.75
C SER A 281 10.92 -24.11 -30.75
N VAL A 282 9.67 -24.47 -31.02
CA VAL A 282 8.51 -24.19 -30.17
C VAL A 282 8.54 -25.01 -28.86
N ARG A 283 8.93 -26.28 -28.91
CA ARG A 283 9.11 -27.15 -27.71
C ARG A 283 10.20 -26.63 -26.77
N ARG A 284 11.27 -26.05 -27.33
CA ARG A 284 12.37 -25.44 -26.55
C ARG A 284 11.92 -24.18 -25.82
N SER A 285 11.14 -23.32 -26.49
CA SER A 285 10.59 -22.10 -25.90
C SER A 285 9.59 -22.37 -24.77
N MET A 286 8.78 -23.45 -24.89
CA MET A 286 7.87 -23.92 -23.83
C MET A 286 8.59 -24.37 -22.54
N ARG A 287 9.73 -25.08 -22.66
CA ARG A 287 10.50 -25.54 -21.48
C ARG A 287 11.11 -24.37 -20.69
N ILE A 288 11.64 -23.38 -21.41
CA ILE A 288 12.28 -22.20 -20.80
C ILE A 288 11.25 -21.38 -20.01
N TRP A 289 10.04 -21.17 -20.54
CA TRP A 289 9.00 -20.41 -19.83
C TRP A 289 8.32 -21.19 -18.70
N ALA A 290 8.12 -22.50 -18.84
CA ALA A 290 7.60 -23.36 -17.76
C ALA A 290 8.53 -23.35 -16.53
N ALA A 291 9.84 -23.30 -16.74
CA ALA A 291 10.83 -23.14 -15.67
C ALA A 291 10.72 -21.77 -14.97
N SER A 292 10.45 -20.70 -15.73
CA SER A 292 10.23 -19.34 -15.19
C SER A 292 8.92 -19.21 -14.39
N GLY A 293 7.83 -19.82 -14.86
CA GLY A 293 6.54 -19.87 -14.15
C GLY A 293 6.60 -20.68 -12.84
N SER A 294 7.41 -21.75 -12.80
CA SER A 294 7.63 -22.55 -11.59
C SER A 294 8.36 -21.77 -10.48
N ARG A 295 9.33 -20.91 -10.84
CA ARG A 295 9.99 -19.99 -9.89
C ARG A 295 9.03 -18.94 -9.33
N ARG A 296 8.13 -18.38 -10.16
CA ARG A 296 7.09 -17.42 -9.74
C ARG A 296 6.02 -18.05 -8.82
N LYS A 297 5.60 -19.29 -9.10
CA LYS A 297 4.67 -20.04 -8.22
C LYS A 297 5.29 -20.38 -6.86
N LYS A 298 6.58 -20.73 -6.82
CA LYS A 298 7.30 -20.90 -5.55
C LYS A 298 7.37 -19.61 -4.73
N SER A 299 7.63 -18.45 -5.34
CA SER A 299 7.65 -17.17 -4.60
C SER A 299 6.27 -16.77 -4.08
N GLN A 300 5.20 -17.00 -4.85
CA GLN A 300 3.81 -16.77 -4.40
C GLN A 300 3.38 -17.75 -3.30
N SER A 301 3.85 -19.01 -3.33
CA SER A 301 3.59 -19.99 -2.27
C SER A 301 4.25 -19.62 -0.94
N VAL A 302 5.51 -19.15 -0.99
CA VAL A 302 6.23 -18.67 0.20
C VAL A 302 5.54 -17.43 0.79
N ALA A 303 5.08 -16.51 -0.05
CA ALA A 303 4.29 -15.35 0.39
C ALA A 303 2.92 -15.75 0.97
N ALA A 304 2.24 -16.75 0.41
CA ALA A 304 0.98 -17.27 0.94
C ALA A 304 1.16 -17.97 2.30
N GLN A 305 2.30 -18.63 2.52
CA GLN A 305 2.62 -19.29 3.78
C GLN A 305 2.98 -18.28 4.88
N ALA A 306 3.73 -17.23 4.54
CA ALA A 306 3.98 -16.09 5.43
C ALA A 306 2.66 -15.36 5.81
N LYS A 307 1.74 -15.17 4.86
CA LYS A 307 0.41 -14.58 5.10
C LYS A 307 -0.44 -15.38 6.09
N ARG A 308 -0.39 -16.72 6.04
CA ARG A 308 -1.10 -17.58 7.02
C ARG A 308 -0.53 -17.44 8.43
N GLY A 309 0.80 -17.31 8.55
CA GLY A 309 1.46 -17.09 9.85
C GLY A 309 1.05 -15.76 10.50
N ILE A 310 0.99 -14.68 9.71
CA ILE A 310 0.58 -13.35 10.19
C ILE A 310 -0.90 -13.32 10.57
N LEU A 311 -1.79 -13.91 9.76
CA LEU A 311 -3.22 -13.99 10.08
C LEU A 311 -3.51 -14.85 11.32
N ALA A 312 -2.73 -15.92 11.54
CA ALA A 312 -2.83 -16.71 12.76
C ALA A 312 -2.37 -15.94 14.01
N ALA A 313 -1.30 -15.14 13.88
CA ALA A 313 -0.83 -14.27 14.96
C ALA A 313 -1.86 -13.20 15.33
N ILE A 314 -2.46 -12.53 14.34
CA ILE A 314 -3.51 -11.52 14.57
C ILE A 314 -4.75 -12.15 15.22
N ARG A 315 -5.18 -13.32 14.76
CA ARG A 315 -6.31 -14.05 15.35
C ARG A 315 -6.05 -14.44 16.81
N ASN A 316 -4.83 -14.88 17.14
CA ASN A 316 -4.44 -15.21 18.51
C ASN A 316 -4.36 -13.95 19.40
N SER A 317 -3.87 -12.83 18.88
CA SER A 317 -3.83 -11.55 19.61
C SER A 317 -5.21 -10.91 19.85
N CYS A 318 -6.20 -11.23 19.02
CA CYS A 318 -7.60 -10.86 19.27
C CYS A 318 -8.24 -11.77 20.31
N ARG A 319 -7.96 -13.08 20.29
CA ARG A 319 -8.55 -14.05 21.22
C ARG A 319 -8.07 -13.89 22.67
N VAL A 320 -6.80 -13.52 22.88
CA VAL A 320 -6.25 -13.27 24.23
C VAL A 320 -6.89 -12.04 24.91
N ARG A 321 -7.48 -11.13 24.13
CA ARG A 321 -8.19 -9.95 24.68
C ARG A 321 -9.61 -10.25 25.16
N ASP A 322 -10.24 -11.30 24.67
CA ASP A 322 -11.61 -11.69 25.07
C ASP A 322 -11.63 -12.63 26.30
N GLU A 323 -10.48 -13.23 26.67
CA GLU A 323 -10.36 -14.12 27.84
C GLU A 323 -9.83 -13.40 29.11
N SER A 324 -9.74 -12.06 29.08
CA SER A 324 -9.22 -11.22 30.19
C SER A 324 -10.26 -10.27 30.82
N LEU A 325 -11.56 -10.50 30.57
CA LEU A 325 -12.69 -9.83 31.23
C LEU A 325 -13.57 -10.87 31.93
#